data_AF-A0A7W0KH81-F1
#
_entry.id   AF-A0A7W0KH81-F1
#
_cell.length_a   1.000
_cell.length_b   1.000
_cell.length_c   1.000
_cell.angle_alpha   90.00
_cell.angle_beta   90.00
_cell.angle_gamma   90.00
#
_symmetry.space_group_name_H-M   'P 1'
#
loop_
_entity.id
_entity.type
_entity.pdbx_description
1 polymer ?
#
loop_
_entity_poly.entity_id
_entity_poly.type
_entity_poly.pdbx_seq_one_letter_code
_entity_poly.pdbx_strand_id
1 'polypeptide(L)'
;MLTLREARLRRRMSQQTLADRAGVARVTVSQIELGKSGPRPHIARRLAEALGTQPAEITEFGAAAQSMRLPTPSILAELEGEGSAIS
;
A
#
# COMPACT_ATOMS: atom_id res chain seq x y z
N MET A 1 -9.66 -5.82 9.39
CA MET A 1 -8.53 -4.93 9.04
C MET A 1 -8.13 -4.17 10.29
N LEU A 2 -6.85 -3.83 10.42
CA LEU A 2 -6.32 -3.01 11.51
C LEU A 2 -6.01 -1.61 11.00
N THR A 3 -6.08 -0.61 11.87
CA THR A 3 -5.46 0.68 11.59
C THR A 3 -3.94 0.56 11.60
N LEU A 4 -3.26 1.45 10.90
CA LEU A 4 -1.80 1.54 10.90
C LEU A 4 -1.27 1.69 12.34
N ARG A 5 -1.95 2.48 13.16
CA ARG A 5 -1.61 2.69 14.57
C ARG A 5 -1.72 1.40 15.37
N GLU A 6 -2.80 0.64 15.23
CA GLU A 6 -2.98 -0.63 15.94
C GLU A 6 -1.93 -1.66 15.54
N ALA A 7 -1.67 -1.82 14.24
CA ALA A 7 -0.63 -2.72 13.75
C ALA A 7 0.75 -2.35 14.31
N ARG A 8 1.09 -1.05 14.34
CA ARG A 8 2.33 -0.54 14.91
C ARG A 8 2.45 -0.81 16.41
N LEU A 9 1.39 -0.55 17.17
CA LEU A 9 1.38 -0.75 18.62
C LEU A 9 1.48 -2.22 19.01
N ARG A 10 0.84 -3.13 18.26
CA ARG A 10 0.99 -4.59 18.46
C ARG A 10 2.44 -5.07 18.27
N ARG A 11 3.19 -4.40 17.40
CA ARG A 11 4.63 -4.63 17.18
C ARG A 11 5.53 -3.85 18.16
N ARG A 12 4.96 -3.15 19.15
CA ARG A 12 5.67 -2.31 20.13
C ARG A 12 6.58 -1.25 19.49
N MET A 13 6.18 -0.72 18.33
CA MET A 13 6.95 0.29 17.61
C MET A 13 6.45 1.69 17.93
N SER A 14 7.37 2.66 18.04
CA SER A 14 7.02 4.09 17.97
C SER A 14 6.79 4.50 16.51
N GLN A 15 6.16 5.66 16.27
CA GLN A 15 6.04 6.20 14.90
C GLN A 15 7.41 6.37 14.23
N GLN A 16 8.43 6.79 15.01
CA GLN A 16 9.80 6.92 14.54
C GLN A 16 10.37 5.56 14.14
N THR A 17 10.22 4.55 14.99
CA THR A 17 10.72 3.19 14.72
C THR A 17 10.12 2.58 13.45
N LEU A 18 8.82 2.77 13.21
CA LEU A 18 8.19 2.32 11.98
C LEU A 18 8.71 3.10 10.78
N ALA A 19 8.84 4.42 10.91
CA ALA A 19 9.35 5.28 9.85
C ALA A 19 10.77 4.89 9.44
N ASP A 20 11.66 4.64 10.40
CA ASP A 20 13.04 4.22 10.16
C ASP A 20 13.09 2.88 9.44
N ARG A 21 12.33 1.89 9.91
CA ARG A 21 12.26 0.55 9.28
C ARG A 21 11.68 0.59 7.87
N ALA A 22 10.66 1.42 7.66
CA ALA A 22 10.05 1.61 6.36
C ALA A 22 10.83 2.62 5.49
N GLY A 23 11.88 3.24 6.00
CA GLY A 23 12.66 4.33 5.40
C GLY A 23 11.82 5.46 4.81
N VAL A 24 10.88 5.96 5.60
CA VAL A 24 10.05 7.14 5.33
C VAL A 24 10.21 8.17 6.45
N ALA A 25 9.72 9.39 6.27
CA ALA A 25 9.74 10.37 7.34
C ALA A 25 8.69 10.04 8.43
N ARG A 26 9.01 10.31 9.70
CA ARG A 26 8.07 10.16 10.84
C ARG A 26 6.74 10.88 10.61
N VAL A 27 6.79 12.06 9.98
CA VAL A 27 5.61 12.85 9.64
C VAL A 27 4.69 12.11 8.67
N THR A 28 5.24 11.33 7.74
CA THR A 28 4.45 10.50 6.81
C THR A 28 3.64 9.47 7.59
N VAL A 29 4.26 8.76 8.53
CA VAL A 29 3.54 7.80 9.41
C VAL A 29 2.44 8.51 10.19
N SER A 30 2.75 9.67 10.78
CA SER A 30 1.74 10.44 11.54
C SER A 30 0.58 10.92 10.67
N GLN A 31 0.81 11.37 9.44
CA GLN A 31 -0.24 11.83 8.54
C GLN A 31 -1.16 10.68 8.12
N ILE A 32 -0.59 9.50 7.87
CA ILE A 32 -1.36 8.30 7.54
C ILE A 32 -2.18 7.85 8.75
N GLU A 33 -1.59 7.75 9.95
CA GLU A 33 -2.31 7.35 11.17
C GLU A 33 -3.45 8.31 11.55
N LEU A 34 -3.34 9.58 11.19
CA LEU A 34 -4.39 10.58 11.39
C LEU A 34 -5.43 10.58 10.27
N GLY A 35 -5.28 9.74 9.24
CA GLY A 35 -6.15 9.71 8.07
C GLY A 35 -6.03 10.95 7.17
N LYS A 36 -5.02 11.80 7.36
CA LYS A 36 -4.83 13.03 6.58
C LYS A 36 -4.37 12.74 5.14
N SER A 37 -3.73 11.60 4.93
CA SER A 37 -3.26 11.18 3.61
C SER A 37 -3.19 9.66 3.53
N GLY A 38 -3.67 9.09 2.42
CA GLY A 38 -3.37 7.71 2.06
C GLY A 38 -1.95 7.58 1.46
N PRO A 39 -1.20 6.51 1.76
CA PRO A 39 0.11 6.30 1.17
C PRO A 39 0.01 5.93 -0.32
N ARG A 40 1.05 6.29 -1.08
CA ARG A 40 1.28 5.73 -2.41
C ARG A 40 1.53 4.22 -2.32
N PRO A 41 1.28 3.43 -3.38
CA PRO A 41 1.48 1.98 -3.36
C PRO A 41 2.87 1.55 -2.84
N HIS A 42 3.94 2.14 -3.35
CA HIS A 42 5.29 1.78 -2.90
C HIS A 42 5.55 2.10 -1.41
N ILE A 43 4.93 3.14 -0.85
CA ILE A 43 5.01 3.48 0.58
C ILE A 43 4.20 2.50 1.42
N ALA A 44 2.98 2.18 0.99
CA ALA A 44 2.12 1.19 1.65
C ALA A 44 2.83 -0.18 1.75
N ARG A 45 3.51 -0.60 0.68
CA ARG A 45 4.32 -1.83 0.66
C ARG A 45 5.42 -1.80 1.71
N ARG A 46 6.24 -0.74 1.74
CA ARG A 46 7.35 -0.62 2.70
C ARG A 46 6.89 -0.58 4.15
N LEU A 47 5.78 0.11 4.43
CA LEU A 47 5.19 0.13 5.77
C LEU A 47 4.65 -1.25 6.17
N ALA A 48 3.98 -1.95 5.26
CA ALA A 48 3.46 -3.30 5.49
C ALA A 48 4.60 -4.31 5.73
N GLU A 49 5.68 -4.24 4.93
CA GLU A 49 6.90 -5.03 5.12
C GLU A 49 7.53 -4.78 6.51
N ALA A 50 7.67 -3.51 6.91
CA ALA A 50 8.22 -3.15 8.22
C ALA A 50 7.35 -3.66 9.39
N LEU A 51 6.04 -3.79 9.17
CA LEU A 51 5.07 -4.33 10.13
C LEU A 51 4.92 -5.85 10.05
N GLY A 52 5.49 -6.51 9.04
CA GLY A 52 5.30 -7.93 8.76
C GLY A 52 3.84 -8.30 8.54
N THR A 53 3.12 -7.52 7.73
CA THR A 53 1.70 -7.69 7.38
C THR A 53 1.51 -7.46 5.88
N GLN A 54 0.36 -7.82 5.33
CA GLN A 54 0.01 -7.47 3.95
C GLN A 54 -0.60 -6.07 3.87
N PRO A 55 -0.39 -5.31 2.78
CA PRO A 55 -1.00 -3.99 2.63
C PRO A 55 -2.53 -4.01 2.77
N ALA A 56 -3.20 -5.06 2.28
CA ALA A 56 -4.64 -5.23 2.38
C ALA A 56 -5.16 -5.46 3.82
N GLU A 57 -4.29 -5.72 4.80
CA GLU A 57 -4.71 -5.87 6.20
C GLU A 57 -4.83 -4.52 6.93
N ILE A 58 -4.28 -3.45 6.36
CA ILE A 58 -4.24 -2.11 6.94
C ILE A 58 -5.28 -1.20 6.29
N THR A 59 -6.17 -0.63 7.10
CA THR A 59 -7.31 0.18 6.64
C THR A 59 -6.88 1.37 5.78
N GLU A 60 -5.86 2.12 6.22
CA GLU A 60 -5.41 3.33 5.54
C GLU A 60 -4.71 3.03 4.20
N PHE A 61 -4.40 1.77 3.92
CA PHE A 61 -3.74 1.35 2.69
C PHE A 61 -4.74 0.89 1.62
N GLY A 62 -6.06 0.97 1.85
CA GLY A 62 -7.08 0.39 0.97
C GLY A 62 -6.94 0.76 -0.50
N ALA A 63 -6.82 2.05 -0.83
CA ALA A 63 -6.64 2.50 -2.21
C ALA A 63 -5.33 1.99 -2.82
N ALA A 64 -4.24 2.01 -2.05
CA ALA A 64 -2.94 1.49 -2.47
C ALA A 64 -2.98 -0.02 -2.72
N ALA A 65 -3.62 -0.79 -1.83
CA ALA A 65 -3.79 -2.23 -1.96
C ALA A 65 -4.66 -2.58 -3.17
N GLN A 66 -5.70 -1.78 -3.46
CA GLN A 66 -6.51 -1.95 -4.66
C GLN A 66 -5.67 -1.74 -5.92
N SER A 67 -4.88 -0.67 -5.99
CA SER A 67 -3.98 -0.43 -7.13
C SER A 67 -2.94 -1.53 -7.33
N MET A 68 -2.44 -2.16 -6.26
CA MET A 68 -1.50 -3.29 -6.37
C MET A 68 -2.14 -4.57 -6.90
N ARG A 69 -3.44 -4.77 -6.64
CA ARG A 69 -4.17 -5.97 -7.07
C ARG A 69 -4.67 -5.87 -8.51
N LEU A 70 -4.86 -4.64 -9.00
CA LEU A 70 -5.24 -4.42 -10.38
C LEU A 70 -4.01 -4.60 -11.29
N PRO A 71 -4.12 -5.35 -12.40
CA PRO A 71 -3.09 -5.30 -13.42
C PRO A 71 -2.95 -3.85 -13.86
N THR A 72 -1.71 -3.37 -14.01
CA THR A 72 -1.49 -2.06 -14.61
C THR A 72 -2.11 -2.12 -16.00
N PRO A 73 -3.06 -1.24 -16.36
CA PRO A 73 -3.57 -1.19 -17.72
C PRO A 73 -2.37 -0.88 -18.62
N SER A 74 -1.89 -1.91 -19.30
CA SER A 74 -0.88 -1.78 -20.32
C SER A 74 -1.63 -1.59 -21.62
N ILE A 75 -1.26 -0.56 -22.38
CA ILE A 75 -1.81 -0.29 -23.73
C ILE A 75 -1.74 -1.57 -24.60
N LEU A 76 -0.80 -2.47 -24.32
CA LEU A 76 -0.65 -3.76 -25.02
C LEU A 76 -1.76 -4.77 -24.72
N ALA A 77 -2.33 -4.78 -23.51
CA ALA A 77 -3.36 -5.75 -23.13
C ALA A 77 -4.72 -5.50 -23.82
N GLU A 78 -4.95 -4.28 -24.31
CA GLU A 78 -6.19 -3.90 -25.00
C GLU A 78 -6.14 -4.17 -26.51
N LEU A 79 -4.93 -4.31 -27.09
CA LEU A 79 -4.74 -4.46 -28.54
C LEU A 79 -4.70 -5.91 -29.05
N GLU A 80 -4.70 -6.90 -28.15
CA GLU A 80 -4.67 -8.32 -28.52
C GLU A 80 -6.08 -8.92 -28.81
N GLY A 81 -7.13 -8.08 -28.87
CA GLY A 81 -8.53 -8.51 -29.02
C GLY A 81 -9.16 -8.43 -30.41
N GLU A 82 -8.49 -7.85 -31.42
CA GLU A 82 -9.08 -7.62 -32.75
C GLU A 82 -8.28 -8.30 -33.86
N GLY A 83 -8.37 -9.62 -33.99
CA GLY A 83 -7.58 -10.30 -35.02
C GLY A 83 -7.84 -11.78 -35.20
N SER A 84 -9.08 -12.27 -35.10
CA SER A 84 -9.38 -13.64 -35.54
C SER A 84 -10.87 -13.83 -35.82
N ALA A 85 -11.36 -13.28 -36.93
CA ALA A 85 -12.57 -13.75 -37.60
C ALA A 85 -12.60 -13.31 -39.07
N ILE A 86 -11.59 -13.70 -39.85
CA ILE A 86 -11.73 -13.78 -41.31
C ILE A 86 -11.06 -15.07 -41.77
N SER A 87 -11.84 -16.14 -41.83
CA SER A 87 -11.62 -17.32 -42.67
C SER A 87 -12.97 -17.96 -42.96
#